data_AF-R7FHL3-F1
#
_entry.id   AF-R7FHL3-F1
#
_cell.length_a   1.000
_cell.length_b   1.000
_cell.length_c   1.000
_cell.angle_alpha   90.00
_cell.angle_beta   90.00
_cell.angle_gamma   90.00
#
_symmetry.space_group_name_H-M   'P 1'
#
loop_
_entity.id
_entity.type
_entity.pdbx_description
1 polymer ?
#
loop_
_entity_poly.entity_id
_entity_poly.type
_entity_poly.pdbx_seq_one_letter_code
_entity_poly.pdbx_strand_id
1 'polypeptide(L)'
;MENVLNNSIELNNNLEIEKEQKNFLETTLGKTINTGIDIGIRAILPDYIEEQIIDLKDNLIKYGLKEGIKKSIDDAINIGKSAIGIVSGNFENIAQMQEAIKNGGIIDNVSSLLDSVINKVQSNGLINSTVARTIKQGKNSILNNVEKNIENTFNNQIKALNYTEKYIENWKNYFENKDFNGMEKEYKKIKTEMNYLAPIEKMINEARTIENLHMLIKNNGQDFNLTKEQMELAEKLQ
;
A
#
# COMPACT_ATOMS: atom_id res chain seq x y z
N MET A 1 25.28 17.68 -28.23
CA MET A 1 25.49 16.67 -27.17
C MET A 1 24.64 16.96 -25.94
N GLU A 2 24.53 18.21 -25.45
CA GLU A 2 23.61 18.58 -24.36
C GLU A 2 22.13 18.22 -24.61
N ASN A 3 21.58 18.50 -25.80
CA ASN A 3 20.16 18.18 -26.11
C ASN A 3 19.84 16.68 -26.12
N VAL A 4 20.83 15.81 -26.40
CA VAL A 4 20.62 14.36 -26.38
C VAL A 4 20.70 13.84 -24.94
N LEU A 5 21.60 14.41 -24.14
CA LEU A 5 21.76 14.07 -22.73
C LEU A 5 20.52 14.49 -21.92
N ASN A 6 20.02 15.71 -22.12
CA ASN A 6 18.79 16.20 -21.46
C ASN A 6 17.56 15.37 -21.84
N ASN A 7 17.38 15.06 -23.13
CA ASN A 7 16.29 14.19 -23.57
C ASN A 7 16.41 12.77 -22.99
N SER A 8 17.62 12.22 -22.86
CA SER A 8 17.84 10.91 -22.26
C SER A 8 17.57 10.87 -20.75
N ILE A 9 17.87 11.96 -20.03
CA ILE A 9 17.57 12.11 -18.60
C ILE A 9 16.06 12.26 -18.39
N GLU A 10 15.36 13.07 -19.19
CA GLU A 10 13.91 13.19 -19.13
C GLU A 10 13.18 11.89 -19.47
N LEU A 11 13.67 11.14 -20.48
CA LEU A 11 13.12 9.83 -20.85
C LEU A 11 13.32 8.80 -19.74
N ASN A 12 14.51 8.73 -19.13
CA ASN A 12 14.78 7.80 -18.03
C ASN A 12 13.92 8.13 -16.80
N ASN A 13 13.78 9.41 -16.45
CA ASN A 13 12.94 9.84 -15.33
C ASN A 13 11.46 9.51 -15.58
N ASN A 14 10.97 9.66 -16.82
CA ASN A 14 9.59 9.29 -17.17
C ASN A 14 9.35 7.77 -17.08
N LEU A 15 10.32 6.95 -17.49
CA LEU A 15 10.23 5.48 -17.38
C LEU A 15 10.25 4.99 -15.93
N GLU A 16 11.05 5.62 -15.07
CA GLU A 16 11.11 5.32 -13.64
C GLU A 16 9.80 5.68 -12.94
N ILE A 17 9.25 6.86 -13.24
CA ILE A 17 7.94 7.32 -12.76
C ILE A 17 6.80 6.39 -13.19
N GLU A 18 6.79 5.90 -14.43
CA GLU A 18 5.77 4.95 -14.90
C GLU A 18 5.85 3.60 -14.19
N LYS A 19 7.06 3.13 -13.87
CA LYS A 19 7.27 1.90 -13.10
C LYS A 19 6.76 2.06 -11.67
N GLU A 20 7.07 3.17 -11.02
CA GLU A 20 6.59 3.49 -9.67
C GLU A 20 5.06 3.64 -9.63
N GLN A 21 4.46 4.27 -10.64
CA GLN A 21 3.00 4.36 -10.80
C GLN A 21 2.33 3.00 -10.84
N LYS A 22 2.85 2.11 -11.68
CA LYS A 22 2.32 0.75 -11.80
C LYS A 22 2.49 -0.01 -10.48
N ASN A 23 3.64 0.14 -9.84
CA ASN A 23 3.90 -0.50 -8.56
C ASN A 23 2.92 -0.01 -7.48
N PHE A 24 2.68 1.29 -7.37
CA PHE A 24 1.74 1.86 -6.40
C PHE A 24 0.31 1.37 -6.62
N LEU A 25 -0.16 1.34 -7.87
CA LEU A 25 -1.50 0.83 -8.22
C LEU A 25 -1.73 -0.61 -7.79
N GLU A 26 -0.67 -1.41 -7.82
CA GLU A 26 -0.72 -2.81 -7.42
C GLU A 26 -0.65 -3.01 -5.90
N THR A 27 -0.28 -1.96 -5.15
CA THR A 27 -0.28 -2.02 -3.68
C THR A 27 -1.69 -2.19 -3.12
N THR A 28 -1.76 -2.68 -1.88
CA THR A 28 -3.05 -2.76 -1.17
C THR A 28 -3.66 -1.37 -0.96
N LEU A 29 -2.83 -0.35 -0.70
CA LEU A 29 -3.29 1.02 -0.56
C LEU A 29 -3.91 1.56 -1.86
N GLY A 30 -3.17 1.45 -2.98
CA GLY A 30 -3.61 1.91 -4.30
C GLY A 30 -4.91 1.24 -4.74
N LYS A 31 -5.02 -0.09 -4.58
CA LYS A 31 -6.26 -0.85 -4.86
C LYS A 31 -7.42 -0.41 -3.98
N THR A 32 -7.17 -0.14 -2.70
CA THR A 32 -8.19 0.30 -1.75
C THR A 32 -8.73 1.69 -2.10
N ILE A 33 -7.83 2.64 -2.42
CA ILE A 33 -8.21 3.97 -2.90
C ILE A 33 -9.04 3.85 -4.18
N ASN A 34 -8.56 3.08 -5.17
CA ASN A 34 -9.25 2.90 -6.45
C ASN A 34 -10.67 2.33 -6.27
N THR A 35 -10.82 1.34 -5.39
CA THR A 35 -12.11 0.74 -5.05
C THR A 35 -13.05 1.77 -4.38
N GLY A 36 -12.54 2.57 -3.45
CA GLY A 36 -13.33 3.61 -2.80
C GLY A 36 -13.79 4.71 -3.75
N ILE A 37 -12.93 5.11 -4.70
CA ILE A 37 -13.29 6.05 -5.77
C ILE A 37 -14.37 5.45 -6.67
N ASP A 38 -14.23 4.19 -7.09
CA ASP A 38 -15.21 3.51 -7.95
C ASP A 38 -16.60 3.45 -7.29
N ILE A 39 -16.66 2.98 -6.04
CA ILE A 39 -17.90 2.93 -5.25
C ILE A 39 -18.51 4.32 -5.13
N GLY A 40 -17.69 5.31 -4.78
CA GLY A 40 -18.12 6.70 -4.64
C GLY A 40 -18.73 7.26 -5.92
N ILE A 41 -18.05 7.09 -7.06
CA ILE A 41 -18.51 7.57 -8.36
C ILE A 41 -19.81 6.89 -8.77
N ARG A 42 -19.90 5.56 -8.64
CA ARG A 42 -21.13 4.81 -8.96
C ARG A 42 -22.31 5.26 -8.10
N ALA A 43 -22.06 5.57 -6.82
CA ALA A 43 -23.11 6.03 -5.91
C ALA A 43 -23.70 7.40 -6.30
N ILE A 44 -22.90 8.29 -6.90
CA ILE A 44 -23.35 9.63 -7.28
C ILE A 44 -23.76 9.75 -8.77
N LEU A 45 -23.37 8.77 -9.59
CA LEU A 45 -23.72 8.67 -11.01
C LEU A 45 -24.39 7.32 -11.36
N PRO A 46 -25.47 6.89 -10.68
CA PRO A 46 -26.05 5.57 -10.90
C PRO A 46 -26.65 5.39 -12.30
N ASP A 47 -27.14 6.48 -12.92
CA ASP A 47 -27.89 6.45 -14.18
C ASP A 47 -27.09 6.94 -15.41
N TYR A 48 -25.77 7.14 -15.27
CA TYR A 48 -24.94 7.69 -16.35
C TYR A 48 -24.31 6.58 -17.22
N ILE A 49 -24.09 6.90 -18.49
CA ILE A 49 -23.55 5.98 -19.49
C ILE A 49 -22.17 5.48 -19.05
N GLU A 50 -21.99 4.16 -19.09
CA GLU A 50 -20.79 3.48 -18.61
C GLU A 50 -19.50 3.97 -19.29
N GLU A 51 -19.56 4.37 -20.57
CA GLU A 51 -18.41 4.92 -21.31
C GLU A 51 -17.88 6.25 -20.73
N GLN A 52 -18.74 7.19 -20.33
CA GLN A 52 -18.30 8.45 -19.71
C GLN A 52 -17.71 8.22 -18.31
N ILE A 53 -18.21 7.20 -17.61
CA ILE A 53 -17.68 6.76 -16.31
C ILE A 53 -16.34 6.04 -16.51
N ILE A 54 -16.18 5.23 -17.56
CA ILE A 54 -14.93 4.57 -17.94
C ILE A 54 -13.87 5.62 -18.26
N ASP A 55 -14.18 6.58 -19.13
CA ASP A 55 -13.25 7.65 -19.49
C ASP A 55 -12.78 8.43 -18.25
N LEU A 56 -13.69 8.76 -17.33
CA LEU A 56 -13.31 9.40 -16.08
C LEU A 56 -12.35 8.53 -15.26
N LYS A 57 -12.61 7.23 -15.12
CA LYS A 57 -11.78 6.29 -14.35
C LYS A 57 -10.40 6.11 -14.97
N ASP A 58 -10.32 5.90 -16.28
CA ASP A 58 -9.07 5.75 -17.00
C ASP A 58 -8.20 7.00 -16.86
N ASN A 59 -8.82 8.18 -16.86
CA ASN A 59 -8.13 9.45 -16.67
C ASN A 59 -7.77 9.73 -15.20
N LEU A 60 -8.54 9.24 -14.23
CA LEU A 60 -8.17 9.29 -12.81
C LEU A 60 -6.92 8.45 -12.53
N ILE A 61 -6.85 7.26 -13.12
CA ILE A 61 -5.66 6.40 -13.04
C ILE A 61 -4.49 7.07 -13.79
N LYS A 62 -4.69 7.45 -15.05
CA LYS A 62 -3.61 7.94 -15.91
C LYS A 62 -3.05 9.30 -15.50
N TYR A 63 -3.91 10.27 -15.18
CA TYR A 63 -3.49 11.63 -14.85
C TYR A 63 -3.38 11.87 -13.35
N GLY A 64 -4.30 11.30 -12.56
CA GLY A 64 -4.30 11.48 -11.12
C GLY A 64 -3.07 10.87 -10.46
N LEU A 65 -2.66 9.68 -10.88
CA LEU A 65 -1.47 9.03 -10.30
C LEU A 65 -0.17 9.63 -10.81
N LYS A 66 -0.14 10.09 -12.07
CA LYS A 66 1.04 10.74 -12.63
C LYS A 66 1.35 12.07 -11.95
N GLU A 67 0.32 12.89 -11.72
CA GLU A 67 0.47 14.17 -11.02
C GLU A 67 0.64 13.97 -9.51
N GLY A 68 -0.05 12.99 -8.92
CA GLY A 68 0.04 12.64 -7.50
C GLY A 68 1.42 12.12 -7.10
N ILE A 69 1.95 11.12 -7.80
CA ILE A 69 3.26 10.52 -7.47
C ILE A 69 4.39 11.51 -7.69
N LYS A 70 4.35 12.30 -8.76
CA LYS A 70 5.35 13.36 -9.00
C LYS A 70 5.39 14.36 -7.85
N LYS A 71 4.22 14.87 -7.45
CA LYS A 71 4.11 15.80 -6.32
C LYS A 71 4.60 15.17 -5.01
N SER A 72 4.29 13.89 -4.78
CA SER A 72 4.71 13.19 -3.56
C SER A 72 6.20 12.83 -3.51
N ILE A 73 6.86 12.61 -4.65
CA ILE A 73 8.33 12.48 -4.71
C ILE A 73 8.98 13.82 -4.34
N ASP A 74 8.48 14.91 -4.92
CA ASP A 74 8.95 16.27 -4.62
C ASP A 74 8.72 16.62 -3.12
N ASP A 75 7.59 16.17 -2.54
CA ASP A 75 7.29 16.34 -1.12
C ASP A 75 8.15 15.42 -0.22
N ALA A 76 8.45 14.17 -0.63
CA ALA A 76 9.28 13.24 0.13
C ALA A 76 10.74 13.68 0.25
N ILE A 77 11.27 14.34 -0.79
CA ILE A 77 12.58 15.00 -0.76
C ILE A 77 12.63 16.10 0.31
N ASN A 78 11.49 16.73 0.61
CA ASN A 78 11.39 17.85 1.55
C ASN A 78 10.96 17.45 2.98
N ILE A 79 10.24 16.34 3.18
CA ILE A 79 9.55 16.02 4.44
C ILE A 79 10.17 14.82 5.21
N GLY A 80 11.03 14.00 4.57
CA GLY A 80 11.73 12.88 5.23
C GLY A 80 10.95 11.55 5.25
N LYS A 81 11.52 10.52 5.93
CA LYS A 81 11.17 9.08 5.82
C LYS A 81 9.67 8.73 5.94
N SER A 82 8.87 9.51 6.66
CA SER A 82 7.43 9.28 6.84
C SER A 82 6.62 9.38 5.54
N ALA A 83 7.10 10.13 4.55
CA ALA A 83 6.45 10.27 3.24
C ALA A 83 6.67 9.05 2.32
N ILE A 84 7.73 8.25 2.56
CA ILE A 84 8.08 7.09 1.73
C ILE A 84 7.00 6.01 1.79
N GLY A 85 6.39 5.79 2.96
CA GLY A 85 5.32 4.80 3.11
C GLY A 85 3.99 5.18 2.44
N ILE A 86 3.72 6.48 2.29
CA ILE A 86 2.55 6.99 1.56
C ILE A 86 2.67 6.71 0.06
N VAL A 87 3.89 6.90 -0.48
CA VAL A 87 4.19 6.78 -1.92
C VAL A 87 4.36 5.34 -2.36
N SER A 88 5.09 4.56 -1.59
CA SER A 88 5.36 3.16 -1.92
C SER A 88 4.22 2.22 -1.52
N GLY A 89 3.32 2.66 -0.63
CA GLY A 89 2.40 1.76 0.08
C GLY A 89 3.09 0.85 1.10
N ASN A 90 4.42 1.00 1.31
CA ASN A 90 5.22 0.21 2.24
C ASN A 90 5.42 1.00 3.54
N PHE A 91 4.61 0.71 4.54
CA PHE A 91 4.72 1.35 5.86
C PHE A 91 5.72 0.61 6.75
N GLU A 92 6.56 1.33 7.50
CA GLU A 92 7.51 0.70 8.44
C GLU A 92 6.80 0.17 9.69
N ASN A 93 5.69 0.79 10.09
CA ASN A 93 4.89 0.41 11.26
C ASN A 93 3.45 0.94 11.21
N ILE A 94 2.62 0.48 12.15
CA ILE A 94 1.21 0.85 12.29
C ILE A 94 1.01 2.37 12.48
N ALA A 95 1.91 3.04 13.22
CA ALA A 95 1.77 4.47 13.48
C ALA A 95 1.93 5.30 12.20
N GLN A 96 2.94 4.98 11.37
CA GLN A 96 3.13 5.62 10.06
C GLN A 96 1.92 5.40 9.14
N MET A 97 1.36 4.19 9.15
CA MET A 97 0.16 3.87 8.40
C MET A 97 -1.05 4.70 8.87
N GLN A 98 -1.27 4.82 10.18
CA GLN A 98 -2.37 5.62 10.73
C GLN A 98 -2.21 7.12 10.47
N GLU A 99 -0.98 7.63 10.47
CA GLU A 99 -0.68 9.03 10.19
C GLU A 99 -0.92 9.38 8.71
N ALA A 100 -0.49 8.50 7.79
CA ALA A 100 -0.71 8.64 6.35
C ALA A 100 -2.19 8.75 5.95
N ILE A 101 -3.07 8.10 6.71
CA ILE A 101 -4.52 8.02 6.45
C ILE A 101 -5.26 9.28 6.93
N LYS A 102 -4.75 9.99 7.94
CA LYS A 102 -5.40 11.15 8.55
C LYS A 102 -5.36 12.41 7.67
N ASN A 103 -6.17 13.41 8.05
CA ASN A 103 -6.22 14.74 7.41
C ASN A 103 -4.82 15.36 7.27
N GLY A 104 -4.50 15.88 6.08
CA GLY A 104 -3.17 16.26 5.63
C GLY A 104 -2.46 15.20 4.78
N GLY A 105 -2.96 13.95 4.76
CA GLY A 105 -2.39 12.81 4.05
C GLY A 105 -3.14 12.40 2.78
N ILE A 106 -3.45 11.11 2.66
CA ILE A 106 -3.96 10.49 1.42
C ILE A 106 -5.30 11.09 0.96
N ILE A 107 -6.20 11.44 1.88
CA ILE A 107 -7.54 11.95 1.54
C ILE A 107 -7.48 13.33 0.86
N ASP A 108 -6.62 14.22 1.33
CA ASP A 108 -6.46 15.56 0.74
C ASP A 108 -5.79 15.49 -0.65
N ASN A 109 -4.87 14.55 -0.82
CA ASN A 109 -4.28 14.25 -2.12
C ASN A 109 -5.35 13.73 -3.09
N VAL A 110 -6.17 12.75 -2.70
CA VAL A 110 -7.29 12.26 -3.52
C VAL A 110 -8.26 13.38 -3.86
N SER A 111 -8.57 14.26 -2.91
CA SER A 111 -9.42 15.44 -3.10
C SER A 111 -8.86 16.37 -4.19
N SER A 112 -7.57 16.67 -4.14
CA SER A 112 -6.90 17.52 -5.13
C SER A 112 -6.85 16.86 -6.52
N LEU A 113 -6.58 15.55 -6.56
CA LEU A 113 -6.55 14.76 -7.79
C LEU A 113 -7.92 14.72 -8.48
N LEU A 114 -8.99 14.54 -7.71
CA LEU A 114 -10.36 14.58 -8.25
C LEU A 114 -10.61 15.94 -8.93
N ASP A 115 -10.27 17.06 -8.30
CA ASP A 115 -10.48 18.38 -8.91
C ASP A 115 -9.69 18.55 -10.22
N SER A 116 -8.40 18.22 -10.21
CA SER A 116 -7.53 18.32 -11.39
C SER A 116 -8.05 17.47 -12.54
N VAL A 117 -8.37 16.21 -12.29
CA VAL A 117 -8.82 15.27 -13.34
C VAL A 117 -10.19 15.67 -13.86
N ILE A 118 -11.17 15.99 -12.99
CA ILE A 118 -12.51 16.40 -13.43
C ILE A 118 -12.44 17.64 -14.31
N ASN A 119 -11.64 18.64 -13.94
CA ASN A 119 -11.45 19.85 -14.74
C ASN A 119 -10.87 19.53 -16.12
N LYS A 120 -9.90 18.63 -16.19
CA LYS A 120 -9.19 18.24 -17.41
C LYS A 120 -10.04 17.39 -18.34
N VAL A 121 -10.77 16.40 -17.82
CA VAL A 121 -11.66 15.57 -18.65
C VAL A 121 -12.88 16.38 -19.14
N GLN A 122 -13.34 17.35 -18.35
CA GLN A 122 -14.36 18.30 -18.78
C GLN A 122 -13.85 19.22 -19.90
N SER A 123 -12.65 19.80 -19.76
CA SER A 123 -12.09 20.70 -20.78
C SER A 123 -11.80 19.99 -22.10
N ASN A 124 -11.50 18.70 -22.04
CA ASN A 124 -11.24 17.86 -23.22
C ASN A 124 -12.53 17.29 -23.84
N GLY A 125 -13.71 17.59 -23.29
CA GLY A 125 -14.99 17.14 -23.82
C GLY A 125 -15.32 15.66 -23.58
N LEU A 126 -14.54 14.96 -22.75
CA LEU A 126 -14.76 13.53 -22.44
C LEU A 126 -15.98 13.34 -21.51
N ILE A 127 -16.24 14.33 -20.65
CA ILE A 127 -17.47 14.39 -19.85
C ILE A 127 -18.15 15.74 -20.07
N ASN A 128 -19.49 15.74 -20.01
CA ASN A 128 -20.26 16.98 -20.10
C ASN A 128 -20.26 17.77 -18.78
N SER A 129 -20.70 19.03 -18.83
CA SER A 129 -20.76 19.90 -17.65
C SER A 129 -21.66 19.40 -16.54
N THR A 130 -22.69 18.62 -16.86
CA THR A 130 -23.60 18.04 -15.86
C THR A 130 -22.89 16.95 -15.07
N VAL A 131 -22.23 16.01 -15.75
CA VAL A 131 -21.40 14.97 -15.11
C VAL A 131 -20.32 15.60 -14.23
N ALA A 132 -19.57 16.56 -14.78
CA ALA A 132 -18.52 17.26 -14.03
C ALA A 132 -19.06 17.96 -12.77
N ARG A 133 -20.24 18.62 -12.87
CA ARG A 133 -20.90 19.28 -11.74
C ARG A 133 -21.38 18.27 -10.70
N THR A 134 -22.01 17.18 -11.12
CA THR A 134 -22.50 16.12 -10.22
C THR A 134 -21.34 15.52 -9.43
N ILE A 135 -20.20 15.25 -10.07
CA ILE A 135 -19.01 14.73 -9.37
C ILE A 135 -18.46 15.74 -8.37
N LYS A 136 -18.33 17.01 -8.76
CA LYS A 136 -17.87 18.08 -7.85
C LYS A 136 -18.79 18.25 -6.64
N GLN A 137 -20.10 18.17 -6.84
CA GLN A 137 -21.08 18.24 -5.74
C GLN A 137 -21.06 16.98 -4.87
N GLY A 138 -20.88 15.80 -5.48
CA GLY A 138 -20.79 14.51 -4.82
C GLY A 138 -19.41 14.17 -4.25
N LYS A 139 -18.42 15.07 -4.38
CA LYS A 139 -17.01 14.81 -4.04
C LYS A 139 -16.83 14.29 -2.62
N ASN A 140 -17.51 14.89 -1.64
CA ASN A 140 -17.43 14.44 -0.26
C ASN A 140 -17.92 13.00 -0.08
N SER A 141 -18.92 12.57 -0.86
CA SER A 141 -19.37 11.18 -0.85
C SER A 141 -18.30 10.24 -1.40
N ILE A 142 -17.55 10.65 -2.43
CA ILE A 142 -16.41 9.89 -2.94
C ILE A 142 -15.30 9.79 -1.88
N LEU A 143 -14.91 10.92 -1.29
CA LEU A 143 -13.87 10.98 -0.25
C LEU A 143 -14.23 10.11 0.96
N ASN A 144 -15.48 10.19 1.44
CA ASN A 144 -15.96 9.35 2.54
C ASN A 144 -15.92 7.85 2.21
N ASN A 145 -16.15 7.46 0.95
CA ASN A 145 -16.01 6.07 0.52
C ASN A 145 -14.55 5.62 0.46
N VAL A 146 -13.64 6.50 0.03
CA VAL A 146 -12.20 6.23 0.07
C VAL A 146 -11.72 6.07 1.50
N GLU A 147 -12.06 7.01 2.38
CA GLU A 147 -11.71 6.97 3.81
C GLU A 147 -12.21 5.70 4.48
N LYS A 148 -13.50 5.36 4.34
CA LYS A 148 -14.06 4.13 4.92
C LYS A 148 -13.41 2.86 4.39
N ASN A 149 -13.09 2.79 3.10
CA ASN A 149 -12.42 1.62 2.53
C ASN A 149 -11.00 1.48 3.06
N ILE A 150 -10.26 2.59 3.16
CA ILE A 150 -8.94 2.64 3.78
C ILE A 150 -9.05 2.18 5.24
N GLU A 151 -9.92 2.80 6.05
CA GLU A 151 -10.11 2.44 7.46
C GLU A 151 -10.44 0.95 7.62
N ASN A 152 -11.38 0.40 6.84
CA ASN A 152 -11.76 -1.01 6.94
C ASN A 152 -10.60 -1.95 6.59
N THR A 153 -9.92 -1.69 5.46
CA THR A 153 -8.79 -2.51 5.02
C THR A 153 -7.63 -2.45 6.01
N PHE A 154 -7.24 -1.26 6.43
CA PHE A 154 -6.10 -1.08 7.32
C PHE A 154 -6.40 -1.42 8.78
N ASN A 155 -7.63 -1.23 9.29
CA ASN A 155 -7.98 -1.73 10.63
C ASN A 155 -7.90 -3.26 10.70
N ASN A 156 -8.29 -3.96 9.64
CA ASN A 156 -8.12 -5.42 9.58
C ASN A 156 -6.65 -5.81 9.52
N GLN A 157 -5.84 -5.08 8.75
CA GLN A 157 -4.38 -5.28 8.74
C GLN A 157 -3.77 -5.00 10.12
N ILE A 158 -4.14 -3.92 10.81
CA ILE A 158 -3.67 -3.58 12.16
C ILE A 158 -3.99 -4.70 13.16
N LYS A 159 -5.17 -5.30 13.08
CA LYS A 159 -5.52 -6.46 13.93
C LYS A 159 -4.63 -7.66 13.64
N ALA A 160 -4.46 -8.00 12.36
CA ALA A 160 -3.60 -9.11 11.94
C ALA A 160 -2.12 -8.85 12.33
N LEU A 161 -1.65 -7.61 12.23
CA LEU A 161 -0.32 -7.18 12.68
C LEU A 161 -0.17 -7.40 14.20
N ASN A 162 -1.09 -6.87 15.01
CA ASN A 162 -1.03 -7.02 16.47
C ASN A 162 -1.05 -8.50 16.90
N TYR A 163 -1.85 -9.34 16.24
CA TYR A 163 -1.85 -10.78 16.52
C TYR A 163 -0.53 -11.43 16.12
N THR A 164 0.01 -11.06 14.95
CA THR A 164 1.28 -11.59 14.46
C THR A 164 2.43 -11.19 15.37
N GLU A 165 2.54 -9.93 15.80
CA GLU A 165 3.55 -9.48 16.78
C GLU A 165 3.48 -10.31 18.07
N LYS A 166 2.28 -10.47 18.62
CA LYS A 166 2.07 -11.30 19.81
C LYS A 166 2.50 -12.75 19.60
N TYR A 167 2.16 -13.36 18.46
CA TYR A 167 2.53 -14.74 18.18
C TYR A 167 4.04 -14.88 17.94
N ILE A 168 4.68 -13.89 17.32
CA ILE A 168 6.12 -13.79 17.17
C ILE A 168 6.81 -13.73 18.54
N GLU A 169 6.35 -12.86 19.44
CA GLU A 169 6.89 -12.76 20.81
C GLU A 169 6.75 -14.08 21.58
N ASN A 170 5.57 -14.71 21.51
CA ASN A 170 5.37 -16.02 22.14
C ASN A 170 6.30 -17.09 21.54
N TRP A 171 6.45 -17.10 20.22
CA TRP A 171 7.35 -18.04 19.53
C TRP A 171 8.79 -17.84 19.99
N LYS A 172 9.27 -16.59 20.08
CA LYS A 172 10.61 -16.26 20.58
C LYS A 172 10.81 -16.75 22.02
N ASN A 173 9.82 -16.52 22.89
CA ASN A 173 9.85 -17.03 24.26
C ASN A 173 9.94 -18.57 24.31
N TYR A 174 9.19 -19.28 23.48
CA TYR A 174 9.27 -20.75 23.42
C TYR A 174 10.60 -21.24 22.83
N PHE A 175 11.17 -20.50 21.87
CA PHE A 175 12.49 -20.77 21.32
C PHE A 175 13.58 -20.67 22.39
N GLU A 176 13.58 -19.59 23.18
CA GLU A 176 14.52 -19.41 24.30
C GLU A 176 14.39 -20.52 25.36
N ASN A 177 13.16 -20.96 25.62
CA ASN A 177 12.86 -22.03 26.58
C ASN A 177 13.03 -23.45 26.01
N LYS A 178 13.45 -23.59 24.74
CA LYS A 178 13.60 -24.86 24.03
C LYS A 178 12.32 -25.71 24.00
N ASP A 179 11.16 -25.07 23.95
CA ASP A 179 9.84 -25.72 23.86
C ASP A 179 9.34 -25.75 22.41
N PHE A 180 9.64 -26.87 21.73
CA PHE A 180 9.22 -27.04 20.33
C PHE A 180 7.71 -27.08 20.16
N ASN A 181 6.95 -27.62 21.11
CA ASN A 181 5.50 -27.74 20.99
C ASN A 181 4.83 -26.36 21.10
N GLY A 182 5.32 -25.52 22.02
CA GLY A 182 4.94 -24.12 22.11
C GLY A 182 5.24 -23.36 20.82
N MET A 183 6.46 -23.53 20.28
CA MET A 183 6.85 -22.91 19.00
C MET A 183 5.97 -23.35 17.83
N GLU A 184 5.75 -24.66 17.65
CA GLU A 184 4.93 -25.20 16.54
C GLU A 184 3.50 -24.66 16.59
N LYS A 185 2.94 -24.48 17.80
CA LYS A 185 1.61 -23.89 17.98
C LYS A 185 1.58 -22.43 17.53
N GLU A 186 2.53 -21.61 17.97
CA GLU A 186 2.56 -20.19 17.59
C GLU A 186 2.96 -20.00 16.12
N TYR A 187 3.86 -20.83 15.58
CA TYR A 187 4.23 -20.83 14.16
C TYR A 187 3.01 -21.04 13.25
N LYS A 188 2.12 -21.99 13.57
CA LYS A 188 0.87 -22.20 12.82
C LYS A 188 -0.04 -20.98 12.82
N LYS A 189 -0.09 -20.25 13.93
CA LYS A 189 -0.88 -19.01 14.03
C LYS A 189 -0.25 -17.90 13.21
N ILE A 190 1.06 -17.69 13.30
CA ILE A 190 1.82 -16.74 12.45
C ILE A 190 1.52 -17.02 10.98
N LYS A 191 1.65 -18.28 10.54
CA LYS A 191 1.36 -18.70 9.16
C LYS A 191 -0.08 -18.44 8.73
N THR A 192 -1.03 -18.58 9.66
CA THR A 192 -2.45 -18.31 9.39
C THR A 192 -2.69 -16.83 9.19
N GLU A 193 -2.19 -15.98 10.09
CA GLU A 193 -2.32 -14.52 10.01
C GLU A 193 -1.58 -13.95 8.81
N MET A 194 -0.43 -14.51 8.42
CA MET A 194 0.32 -14.11 7.22
C MET A 194 -0.50 -14.17 5.94
N ASN A 195 -1.50 -15.05 5.83
CA ASN A 195 -2.38 -15.10 4.65
C ASN A 195 -3.32 -13.89 4.56
N TYR A 196 -3.51 -13.16 5.66
CA TYR A 196 -4.37 -11.99 5.77
C TYR A 196 -3.59 -10.68 5.88
N LEU A 197 -2.27 -10.76 6.07
CA LEU A 197 -1.39 -9.60 6.09
C LEU A 197 -1.21 -9.07 4.67
N ALA A 198 -1.49 -7.77 4.51
CA ALA A 198 -1.03 -7.01 3.35
C ALA A 198 0.51 -6.96 3.31
N PRO A 199 1.15 -6.52 2.21
CA PRO A 199 2.61 -6.49 2.09
C PRO A 199 3.24 -5.44 3.01
N ILE A 200 3.34 -5.76 4.31
CA ILE A 200 4.08 -5.00 5.30
C ILE A 200 5.43 -5.70 5.41
N GLU A 201 6.34 -5.23 4.57
CA GLU A 201 7.62 -5.84 4.25
C GLU A 201 8.42 -6.23 5.50
N LYS A 202 8.46 -5.36 6.52
CA LYS A 202 9.16 -5.64 7.78
C LYS A 202 8.60 -6.85 8.53
N MET A 203 7.27 -6.98 8.63
CA MET A 203 6.67 -8.11 9.34
C MET A 203 6.75 -9.40 8.52
N ILE A 204 6.64 -9.31 7.19
CA ILE A 204 6.89 -10.44 6.29
C ILE A 204 8.32 -10.96 6.51
N ASN A 205 9.29 -10.07 6.59
CA ASN A 205 10.69 -10.41 6.81
C ASN A 205 10.91 -11.11 8.16
N GLU A 206 10.33 -10.57 9.24
CA GLU A 206 10.40 -11.21 10.57
C GLU A 206 9.72 -12.59 10.59
N ALA A 207 8.55 -12.72 9.97
CA ALA A 207 7.83 -13.98 9.90
C ALA A 207 8.55 -15.02 9.01
N ARG A 208 9.20 -14.60 7.93
CA ARG A 208 10.07 -15.45 7.09
C ARG A 208 11.30 -15.94 7.85
N THR A 209 11.97 -15.07 8.61
CA THR A 209 13.07 -15.49 9.48
C THR A 209 12.62 -16.55 10.48
N ILE A 210 11.44 -16.37 11.09
CA ILE A 210 10.85 -17.35 12.00
C ILE A 210 10.53 -18.67 11.29
N GLU A 211 9.97 -18.62 10.08
CA GLU A 211 9.73 -19.82 9.28
C GLU A 211 11.04 -20.58 8.99
N ASN A 212 12.09 -19.87 8.58
CA ASN A 212 13.40 -20.44 8.30
C ASN A 212 14.01 -21.11 9.54
N LEU A 213 14.02 -20.42 10.68
CA LEU A 213 14.51 -20.98 11.95
C LEU A 213 13.67 -22.16 12.42
N HIS A 214 12.33 -22.05 12.33
CA HIS A 214 11.42 -23.11 12.73
C HIS A 214 11.65 -24.39 11.91
N MET A 215 11.80 -24.25 10.59
CA MET A 215 12.07 -25.37 9.69
C MET A 215 13.45 -25.99 9.93
N LEU A 216 14.48 -25.19 10.21
CA LEU A 216 15.81 -25.68 10.58
C LEU A 216 15.76 -26.57 11.83
N ILE A 217 15.13 -26.09 12.90
CA ILE A 217 15.00 -26.82 14.17
C ILE A 217 14.17 -28.09 13.97
N LYS A 218 13.04 -27.99 13.26
CA LYS A 218 12.16 -29.13 12.96
C LYS A 218 12.88 -30.24 12.21
N ASN A 219 13.70 -29.87 11.22
CA ASN A 219 14.42 -30.82 10.37
C ASN A 219 15.69 -31.37 11.04
N ASN A 220 16.26 -30.66 12.01
CA ASN A 220 17.44 -31.10 12.77
C ASN A 220 17.08 -31.83 14.08
N GLY A 221 15.97 -32.58 14.10
CA GLY A 221 15.59 -33.37 15.27
C GLY A 221 15.20 -32.55 16.50
N GLN A 222 14.65 -31.34 16.30
CA GLN A 222 14.32 -30.38 17.35
C GLN A 222 15.54 -29.88 18.15
N ASP A 223 16.72 -29.85 17.52
CA ASP A 223 17.91 -29.26 18.12
C ASP A 223 17.88 -27.73 18.03
N PHE A 224 17.97 -27.10 19.20
CA PHE A 224 17.97 -25.66 19.39
C PHE A 224 19.37 -25.03 19.32
N ASN A 225 20.42 -25.83 19.28
CA ASN A 225 21.80 -25.33 19.26
C ASN A 225 22.20 -24.91 17.83
N LEU A 226 21.60 -23.83 17.34
CA LEU A 226 21.90 -23.26 16.03
C LEU A 226 23.22 -22.49 16.06
N THR A 227 24.05 -22.65 15.03
CA THR A 227 25.27 -21.84 14.88
C THR A 227 24.91 -20.40 14.52
N LYS A 228 25.85 -19.49 14.77
CA LYS A 228 25.70 -18.11 14.35
C LYS A 228 25.50 -17.97 12.84
N GLU A 229 26.20 -18.77 12.02
CA GLU A 229 26.00 -18.74 10.57
C GLU A 229 24.59 -19.22 10.16
N GLN A 230 24.03 -20.21 10.86
CA GLN A 230 22.67 -20.69 10.59
C GLN A 230 21.61 -19.63 10.91
N MET A 231 21.80 -18.89 12.01
CA MET A 231 20.90 -17.77 12.37
C MET A 231 21.03 -16.61 11.37
N GLU A 232 22.25 -16.21 11.00
CA GLU A 232 22.48 -15.15 10.01
C GLU A 232 21.97 -15.53 8.61
N LEU A 233 22.02 -16.81 8.24
CA LEU A 233 21.48 -17.29 6.96
C LEU A 233 19.95 -17.24 6.95
N ALA A 234 19.30 -17.59 8.06
CA ALA A 234 17.84 -17.55 8.17
C ALA A 234 17.28 -16.13 7.99
N GLU A 235 18.04 -15.10 8.38
CA GLU A 235 17.70 -13.68 8.17
C GLU A 235 17.93 -13.20 6.73
N LYS A 236 18.87 -13.82 5.99
CA LYS A 236 19.22 -13.41 4.61
C LYS A 236 18.37 -14.07 3.52
N LEU A 237 17.64 -15.14 3.84
CA LEU A 237 16.77 -15.88 2.93
C LEU A 237 15.35 -15.26 2.79
N GLN A 238 15.26 -13.92 2.92
CA GLN A 238 14.00 -13.16 2.87
C GLN A 238 13.56 -12.86 1.44
#